data_AF-Q17236-F1
#
_entry.id   AF-Q17236-F1
#
_cell.length_a   1.000
_cell.length_b   1.000
_cell.length_c   1.000
_cell.angle_alpha   90.00
_cell.angle_beta   90.00
_cell.angle_gamma   90.00
#
_symmetry.space_group_name_H-M   'P 1'
#
loop_
_entity.id
_entity.type
_entity.pdbx_description
1 polymer ?
#
loop_
_entity_poly.entity_id
_entity_poly.type
_entity_poly.pdbx_seq_one_letter_code
_entity_poly.pdbx_strand_id
1 'polypeptide(L)' 'YQSNLTSCFDQLLQTELFVDVTLACEGQKLKAHKLVLSACSPYFQELLTDNPCQHPIIIMNTDIKYCDLKAVVY' A
#
# COMPACT_ATOMS: atom_id res chain seq x y z
N TYR A 1 -11.10 -15.26 -14.74
CA TYR A 1 -9.84 -15.59 -14.02
C TYR A 1 -9.28 -14.40 -13.25
N GLN A 2 -9.27 -13.18 -13.79
CA GLN A 2 -8.86 -11.95 -13.07
C GLN A 2 -9.64 -11.68 -11.76
N SER A 3 -10.93 -12.03 -11.72
CA SER A 3 -11.79 -11.82 -10.54
C SER A 3 -11.29 -12.48 -9.26
N ASN A 4 -10.59 -13.61 -9.36
CA ASN A 4 -10.20 -14.36 -8.17
C ASN A 4 -8.95 -13.77 -7.50
N LEU A 5 -7.99 -13.25 -8.28
CA LEU A 5 -6.73 -12.76 -7.75
C LEU A 5 -6.92 -11.45 -6.96
N THR A 6 -7.70 -10.51 -7.50
CA THR A 6 -8.04 -9.27 -6.81
C THR A 6 -8.77 -9.57 -5.50
N SER A 7 -9.81 -10.42 -5.52
CA SER A 7 -10.51 -10.81 -4.30
C SER A 7 -9.61 -11.54 -3.29
N CYS A 8 -8.63 -12.32 -3.74
CA CYS A 8 -7.63 -12.91 -2.85
C CYS A 8 -6.75 -11.83 -2.20
N PHE A 9 -6.21 -10.86 -2.95
CA PHE A 9 -5.41 -9.78 -2.38
C PHE A 9 -6.23 -8.88 -1.44
N ASP A 10 -7.49 -8.62 -1.77
CA ASP A 10 -8.41 -7.89 -0.90
C ASP A 10 -8.60 -8.63 0.43
N GLN A 11 -8.81 -9.95 0.39
CA GLN A 11 -8.93 -10.77 1.60
C GLN A 11 -7.63 -10.77 2.41
N LEU A 12 -6.47 -10.91 1.76
CA LEU A 12 -5.17 -10.84 2.43
C LEU A 12 -4.93 -9.47 3.08
N LEU A 13 -5.36 -8.39 2.42
CA LEU A 13 -5.26 -7.03 2.94
C LEU A 13 -6.18 -6.82 4.14
N GLN A 14 -7.44 -7.24 4.05
CA GLN A 14 -8.42 -7.16 5.14
C GLN A 14 -8.00 -7.96 6.37
N THR A 15 -7.31 -9.08 6.17
CA THR A 15 -6.77 -9.92 7.26
C THR A 15 -5.36 -9.52 7.70
N GLU A 16 -4.81 -8.45 7.13
CA GLU A 16 -3.43 -7.98 7.35
C GLU A 16 -2.35 -9.06 7.14
N LEU A 17 -2.62 -10.05 6.28
CA LEU A 17 -1.66 -11.09 5.93
C LEU A 17 -0.72 -10.61 4.83
N PHE A 18 0.57 -10.87 5.02
CA PHE A 18 1.66 -10.49 4.11
C PHE A 18 1.79 -8.99 3.83
N VAL A 19 1.11 -8.13 4.59
CA VAL A 19 1.31 -6.68 4.50
C VAL A 19 2.74 -6.35 4.95
N ASP A 20 3.47 -5.70 4.07
CA ASP A 20 4.91 -5.49 4.19
C ASP A 20 5.30 -4.01 4.03
N VAL A 21 4.33 -3.10 3.99
CA VAL A 21 4.54 -1.64 3.96
C VAL A 21 3.44 -0.93 4.75
N THR A 22 3.77 0.21 5.35
CA THR A 22 2.82 1.10 6.02
C THR A 22 2.86 2.48 5.38
N LEU A 23 1.69 3.01 4.99
CA LEU A 23 1.51 4.40 4.56
C LEU A 23 1.04 5.21 5.78
N ALA A 24 1.75 6.28 6.12
CA ALA A 24 1.39 7.18 7.22
C ALA A 24 0.91 8.52 6.65
N CYS A 25 -0.27 8.97 7.06
CA CYS A 25 -0.91 10.18 6.57
C CYS A 25 -1.87 10.75 7.61
N GLU A 26 -1.86 12.07 7.82
CA GLU A 26 -2.74 12.76 8.78
C GLU A 26 -2.74 12.13 10.19
N GLY A 27 -1.56 11.66 10.64
CA GLY A 27 -1.42 10.96 11.93
C GLY A 27 -1.99 9.53 11.97
N GLN A 28 -2.62 9.07 10.88
CA GLN A 28 -3.13 7.72 10.71
C GLN A 28 -2.14 6.84 9.95
N LYS A 29 -2.31 5.52 10.06
CA LYS A 29 -1.46 4.52 9.43
C LYS A 29 -2.34 3.52 8.69
N LEU A 30 -1.91 3.15 7.49
CA LEU A 30 -2.56 2.19 6.63
C LEU A 30 -1.54 1.12 6.20
N LYS A 31 -1.80 -0.14 6.51
CA LYS A 31 -0.96 -1.26 6.07
C LYS A 31 -1.37 -1.68 4.66
N ALA A 32 -0.41 -2.07 3.84
CA ALA A 32 -0.64 -2.52 2.47
C ALA A 32 0.44 -3.51 2.03
N HIS A 33 0.31 -4.00 0.80
CA HIS A 33 1.31 -4.84 0.13
C HIS A 33 2.16 -4.01 -0.83
N LYS A 34 3.48 -4.10 -0.73
CA LYS A 34 4.42 -3.48 -1.68
C LYS A 34 4.11 -3.88 -3.10
N LEU A 35 3.84 -5.18 -3.32
CA LEU A 35 3.54 -5.73 -4.63
C LEU A 35 2.36 -5.01 -5.30
N VAL A 36 1.26 -4.82 -4.56
CA VAL A 36 0.05 -4.17 -5.08
C VAL A 36 0.32 -2.68 -5.32
N LEU A 37 0.96 -1.98 -4.38
CA LEU A 37 1.31 -0.56 -4.56
C LEU A 37 2.21 -0.33 -5.77
N SER A 38 3.25 -1.15 -5.95
CA SER A 38 4.16 -1.07 -7.08
C SER A 38 3.48 -1.38 -8.42
N ALA A 39 2.54 -2.34 -8.44
CA ALA A 39 1.79 -2.67 -9.65
C ALA A 39 0.84 -1.53 -10.10
N CYS A 40 0.33 -0.75 -9.14
CA CYS A 40 -0.63 0.31 -9.40
C CYS A 40 -0.01 1.72 -9.54
N SER A 41 1.26 1.90 -9.14
CA SER A 41 1.91 3.21 -9.11
C SER A 41 3.41 3.13 -9.40
N PRO A 42 3.88 3.73 -10.51
CA PRO A 42 5.31 3.83 -10.81
C PRO A 42 6.11 4.52 -9.68
N TYR A 43 5.50 5.50 -9.01
CA TYR A 43 6.12 6.17 -7.85
C TYR A 43 6.43 5.19 -6.72
N PHE A 44 5.46 4.36 -6.33
CA PHE A 44 5.70 3.37 -5.27
C PHE A 44 6.67 2.29 -5.73
N GLN A 45 6.61 1.88 -7.00
CA GLN A 45 7.55 0.93 -7.57
C GLN A 45 9.00 1.41 -7.47
N GLU A 46 9.30 2.61 -7.96
CA GLU A 46 10.64 3.22 -7.89
C GLU A 46 11.09 3.39 -6.44
N LEU A 47 10.25 4.02 -5.60
CA LEU A 47 10.57 4.28 -4.20
C LEU A 47 10.92 3.00 -3.41
N LEU A 48 10.13 1.94 -3.57
CA LEU A 48 10.32 0.67 -2.86
C LEU A 48 11.47 -0.16 -3.43
N THR A 49 11.81 0.01 -4.70
CA THR A 49 12.96 -0.64 -5.33
C THR A 49 14.27 0.02 -4.91
N ASP A 50 14.31 1.35 -4.88
CA ASP A 50 15.51 2.11 -4.53
C ASP A 50 15.81 2.05 -3.02
N ASN A 51 14.80 1.76 -2.19
CA ASN A 51 14.91 1.74 -0.73
C ASN A 51 14.48 0.38 -0.16
N PRO A 52 15.27 -0.70 -0.40
CA PRO A 52 14.93 -2.02 0.08
C PRO A 52 14.92 -2.06 1.61
N CYS A 53 13.75 -2.32 2.19
CA CYS A 53 13.51 -2.43 3.62
C CYS A 53 12.52 -3.57 3.88
N GLN A 54 12.62 -4.26 5.03
CA GLN A 54 11.65 -5.29 5.40
C GLN A 54 10.23 -4.72 5.48
N HIS A 55 10.04 -3.62 6.20
CA HIS A 55 8.73 -2.98 6.38
C HIS A 55 8.85 -1.45 6.39
N PRO A 56 8.97 -0.79 5.22
CA PRO A 56 9.10 0.66 5.16
C PRO A 56 7.82 1.34 5.64
N ILE A 57 8.00 2.48 6.31
CA ILE A 57 6.92 3.41 6.64
C ILE A 57 7.05 4.61 5.72
N ILE A 58 6.15 4.73 4.75
CA ILE A 58 6.14 5.84 3.79
C ILE A 58 5.26 6.94 4.36
N ILE A 59 5.86 8.10 4.63
CA ILE A 59 5.13 9.27 5.12
C ILE A 59 4.62 10.05 3.92
N MET A 60 3.31 10.18 3.83
CA MET A 60 2.63 10.87 2.74
C MET A 60 2.62 12.37 3.00
N ASN A 61 2.65 13.14 1.91
CA ASN A 61 2.62 14.60 1.99
C ASN A 61 1.33 15.08 2.69
N THR A 62 1.41 16.23 3.37
CA THR A 62 0.30 16.83 4.12
C THR A 62 -0.89 17.23 3.25
N ASP A 63 -0.69 17.35 1.94
CA ASP A 63 -1.74 17.71 0.98
C ASP A 63 -2.61 16.50 0.56
N ILE A 64 -2.17 15.28 0.87
CA ILE A 64 -2.91 14.05 0.58
C ILE A 64 -3.76 13.72 1.81
N LYS A 65 -5.07 13.56 1.61
CA LYS A 65 -5.96 13.16 2.70
C LYS A 65 -5.94 11.65 2.90
N TYR A 66 -6.20 11.21 4.12
CA TYR A 66 -6.30 9.80 4.45
C TYR A 66 -7.37 9.07 3.63
N CYS A 67 -8.48 9.73 3.30
CA CYS A 67 -9.53 9.15 2.46
C CYS A 67 -9.04 8.80 1.05
N ASP A 68 -8.18 9.65 0.48
CA ASP A 68 -7.64 9.45 -0.87
C ASP A 68 -6.65 8.28 -0.86
N LEU A 69 -5.82 8.18 0.18
CA LEU A 69 -4.95 7.02 0.40
C LEU A 69 -5.71 5.72 0.56
N LYS A 70 -6.81 5.74 1.31
CA LYS A 70 -7.64 4.57 1.51
C LYS A 70 -8.23 4.07 0.19
N ALA A 71 -8.65 4.97 -0.70
CA ALA A 71 -9.20 4.64 -2.02
C ALA A 71 -8.17 4.11 -3.03
N VAL A 72 -6.88 4.37 -2.81
CA VAL A 72 -5.80 3.77 -3.62
C VAL A 72 -5.50 2.33 -3.20
N VAL A 73 -5.80 2.00 -1.93
CA VAL A 73 -5.49 0.70 -1.33
C VAL A 73 -6.69 -0.25 -1.27
N TYR A 74 -7.93 0.28 -1.22
CA TYR A 74 -9.20 -0.44 -1.20
C TYR A 74 -10.16 0.09 -2.26
#